data_AF-A0A6A1VL05-F1
#
_entry.id   AF-A0A6A1VL05-F1
#
_cell.length_a   1.000
_cell.length_b   1.000
_cell.length_c   1.000
_cell.angle_alpha   90.00
_cell.angle_beta   90.00
_cell.angle_gamma   90.00
#
_symmetry.space_group_name_H-M   'P 1'
#
loop_
_entity.id
_entity.type
_entity.pdbx_description
1 polymer ?
#
loop_
_entity_poly.entity_id
_entity_poly.type
_entity_poly.pdbx_seq_one_letter_code
_entity_poly.pdbx_strand_id
1 'polypeptide(L)'
;MTLLLRHEGSNEDKQDRGESGRRFFGCPRYSSGQRHLACNFFEWIDPAPAAHGQDALAGMVRKVKILEDKVKMSEDKVKKNADKVNFLEEQVQVQKEQLIKHKAKERQLKAVLLGSWMFFGCVFLLLCS
;
A
#
# COMPACT_ATOMS: atom_id res chain seq x y z
N MET A 1 -24.86 8.40 46.37
CA MET A 1 -26.09 9.06 45.89
C MET A 1 -25.92 10.55 46.14
N THR A 2 -25.14 11.20 45.28
CA THR A 2 -24.81 12.63 45.42
C THR A 2 -25.57 13.34 44.32
N LEU A 3 -26.73 13.86 44.70
CA LEU A 3 -27.58 14.71 43.88
C LEU A 3 -26.77 15.95 43.50
N LEU A 4 -26.18 15.94 42.30
CA LEU A 4 -25.76 17.17 41.62
C LEU A 4 -27.04 17.92 41.28
N LEU A 5 -27.43 18.82 42.18
CA LEU A 5 -28.44 19.84 41.94
C LEU A 5 -28.00 20.63 40.70
N ARG A 6 -28.52 20.21 39.55
CA ARG A 6 -28.57 21.00 38.32
C ARG A 6 -29.39 22.24 38.69
N HIS A 7 -28.68 23.32 39.02
CA HIS A 7 -29.27 24.62 39.23
C HIS A 7 -29.89 25.01 37.87
N GLU A 8 -31.22 24.92 37.75
CA GLU A 8 -31.99 25.45 36.62
C GLU A 8 -31.94 26.98 36.65
N GLY A 9 -30.76 27.54 36.38
CA GLY A 9 -30.59 28.94 36.03
C GLY A 9 -30.52 29.03 34.52
N SER A 10 -31.66 29.31 33.88
CA SER A 10 -31.87 29.67 32.47
C SER A 10 -30.59 29.92 31.65
N ASN A 11 -29.99 28.85 31.13
CA ASN A 11 -28.90 28.95 30.15
C ASN A 11 -29.53 29.28 28.80
N GLU A 12 -29.41 30.54 28.37
CA GLU A 12 -29.91 30.98 27.07
C GLU A 12 -28.96 30.54 25.95
N ASP A 13 -29.49 29.88 24.92
CA ASP A 13 -28.80 29.66 23.64
C ASP A 13 -28.61 31.03 22.95
N LYS A 14 -27.49 31.69 23.24
CA LYS A 14 -27.13 32.95 22.58
C LYS A 14 -26.59 32.67 21.19
N GLN A 15 -27.44 32.89 20.18
CA GLN A 15 -27.05 32.90 18.78
C GLN A 15 -26.40 34.25 18.43
N ASP A 16 -25.16 34.46 18.86
CA ASP A 16 -24.39 35.62 18.37
C ASP A 16 -23.80 35.26 17.00
N ARG A 17 -24.16 36.01 15.96
CA ARG A 17 -23.60 35.83 14.61
C ARG A 17 -22.18 36.39 14.55
N GLY A 18 -21.27 35.80 15.31
CA GLY A 18 -19.84 35.96 15.10
C GLY A 18 -19.40 35.18 13.86
N GLU A 19 -18.37 35.67 13.17
CA GLU A 19 -17.86 35.28 11.83
C GLU A 19 -17.55 33.78 11.60
N SER A 20 -17.79 32.89 12.58
CA SER A 20 -17.64 31.43 12.45
C SER A 20 -18.94 30.63 12.46
N GLY A 21 -20.11 31.25 12.74
CA GLY A 21 -21.43 30.61 12.68
C GLY A 21 -21.65 29.43 13.67
N ARG A 22 -20.71 29.19 14.58
CA ARG A 22 -20.77 28.11 15.58
C ARG A 22 -21.58 28.55 16.80
N ARG A 23 -22.37 27.63 17.36
CA ARG A 23 -23.17 27.86 18.58
C ARG A 23 -22.31 27.59 19.82
N PHE A 24 -22.57 28.28 20.92
CA PHE A 24 -21.90 28.07 22.20
C PHE A 24 -22.88 28.33 23.36
N PHE A 25 -22.68 27.64 24.48
CA PHE A 25 -23.31 28.00 25.74
C PHE A 25 -22.50 29.10 26.41
N GLY A 26 -23.18 30.17 26.84
CA GLY A 26 -22.55 31.30 27.51
C GLY A 26 -23.33 31.75 28.73
N CYS A 27 -22.63 32.30 29.71
CA CYS A 27 -23.25 32.90 30.89
C CYS A 27 -24.18 34.07 30.50
N PRO A 28 -25.44 34.12 30.97
CA PRO A 28 -26.34 35.25 30.68
C PRO A 28 -25.77 36.61 31.14
N ARG A 29 -25.02 36.60 32.26
CA ARG A 29 -24.35 37.77 32.85
C ARG A 29 -22.98 38.11 32.25
N TYR A 30 -22.56 37.42 31.19
CA TYR A 30 -21.29 37.72 30.51
C TYR A 30 -21.27 39.14 29.92
N SER A 31 -22.41 39.61 29.40
CA SER A 31 -22.54 40.88 28.68
C SER A 31 -22.96 42.07 29.55
N SER A 32 -23.25 41.88 30.85
CA SER A 32 -23.92 42.89 31.69
C SER A 32 -23.01 43.97 32.27
N GLY A 33 -21.76 44.10 31.81
CA GLY A 33 -20.82 45.18 32.16
C GLY A 33 -20.32 45.21 33.61
N GLN A 34 -20.98 44.50 34.54
CA GLN A 34 -20.59 44.37 35.94
C GLN A 34 -19.57 43.25 36.13
N ARG A 35 -18.27 43.60 36.04
CA ARG A 35 -17.14 42.66 36.16
C ARG A 35 -17.12 41.82 37.44
N HIS A 36 -17.79 42.26 38.50
CA HIS A 36 -17.84 41.57 39.80
C HIS A 36 -18.94 40.50 39.88
N LEU A 37 -19.89 40.47 38.93
CA LEU A 37 -20.97 39.47 38.82
C LEU A 37 -20.91 38.67 37.50
N ALA A 38 -19.98 39.00 36.61
CA ALA A 38 -19.79 38.33 35.33
C ALA A 38 -19.18 36.95 35.54
N CYS A 39 -19.79 35.91 34.96
CA CYS A 39 -19.25 34.56 35.01
C CYS A 39 -18.56 34.20 33.68
N ASN A 40 -17.37 33.59 33.77
CA ASN A 40 -16.51 33.28 32.61
C ASN A 40 -16.85 31.91 31.97
N PHE A 41 -18.08 31.42 32.17
CA PHE A 41 -18.49 30.14 31.58
C PHE A 41 -18.77 30.33 30.10
N PHE A 42 -18.01 29.61 29.27
CA PHE A 42 -18.25 29.44 27.85
C PHE A 42 -17.94 27.99 27.46
N GLU A 43 -18.81 27.38 26.66
CA GLU A 43 -18.62 26.03 26.14
C GLU A 43 -19.09 25.97 24.69
N TRP A 44 -18.25 25.48 23.79
CA TRP A 44 -18.62 25.33 22.38
C TRP A 44 -19.62 24.19 22.20
N ILE A 45 -20.65 24.42 21.39
CA ILE A 45 -21.59 23.37 21.00
C ILE A 45 -21.09 22.77 19.70
N ASP A 46 -20.43 21.61 19.80
CA ASP A 46 -20.21 20.79 18.62
C ASP A 46 -21.52 20.08 18.26
N PRO A 47 -22.06 20.27 17.04
CA PRO A 47 -23.24 19.51 16.64
C PRO A 47 -22.90 18.02 16.70
N ALA A 48 -23.80 17.22 17.25
CA ALA A 48 -23.68 15.77 17.19
C ALA A 48 -23.37 15.37 15.73
N PRO A 49 -22.38 14.48 15.49
CA PRO A 49 -22.02 14.11 14.13
C PRO A 49 -23.28 13.69 13.41
N ALA A 50 -23.64 14.42 12.35
CA ALA A 50 -24.85 14.14 11.60
C ALA A 50 -24.84 12.67 11.18
N ALA A 51 -26.00 11.99 11.20
CA ALA A 51 -26.10 10.56 10.85
C ALA A 51 -25.36 10.23 9.54
N HIS A 52 -25.42 11.13 8.56
CA HIS A 52 -24.66 11.05 7.30
C HIS A 52 -23.13 10.95 7.46
N GLY A 53 -22.54 11.62 8.45
CA GLY A 53 -21.10 11.54 8.72
C GLY A 53 -20.69 10.20 9.29
N GLN A 54 -21.54 9.56 10.09
CA GLN A 54 -21.29 8.22 10.62
C GLN A 54 -21.40 7.15 9.53
N ASP A 55 -22.37 7.26 8.62
CA ASP A 55 -22.51 6.36 7.47
C ASP A 55 -21.33 6.47 6.50
N ALA A 56 -20.86 7.70 6.24
CA ALA A 56 -19.69 7.94 5.40
C ALA A 56 -18.42 7.31 6.02
N LEU A 57 -18.23 7.48 7.34
CA LEU A 57 -17.12 6.88 8.07
C LEU A 57 -17.19 5.34 8.06
N ALA A 58 -18.37 4.77 8.29
CA ALA A 58 -18.59 3.32 8.20
C ALA A 58 -18.31 2.78 6.79
N GLY A 59 -18.72 3.52 5.76
CA GLY A 59 -18.42 3.21 4.37
C GLY A 59 -16.90 3.22 4.07
N MET A 60 -16.17 4.19 4.60
CA MET A 60 -14.71 4.27 4.48
C MET A 60 -14.02 3.11 5.19
N VAL A 61 -14.43 2.77 6.42
CA VAL A 61 -13.85 1.63 7.16
C VAL A 61 -14.02 0.32 6.39
N ARG A 62 -15.19 0.09 5.78
CA ARG A 62 -15.42 -1.08 4.92
C ARG A 62 -14.48 -1.11 3.72
N LYS A 63 -14.28 0.04 3.06
CA LYS A 63 -13.37 0.15 1.91
C LYS A 63 -11.92 -0.11 2.30
N VAL A 64 -11.47 0.43 3.43
CA VAL A 64 -10.12 0.19 3.96
C VAL A 64 -9.90 -1.30 4.21
N LYS A 65 -10.84 -1.98 4.86
CA LYS A 65 -10.75 -3.43 5.10
C LYS A 65 -10.65 -4.24 3.79
N ILE A 66 -11.46 -3.89 2.79
CA ILE A 66 -11.40 -4.55 1.46
C ILE A 66 -10.04 -4.30 0.78
N LEU A 67 -9.48 -3.10 0.92
CA LEU A 67 -8.17 -2.78 0.37
C LEU A 67 -7.06 -3.53 1.09
N GLU A 68 -7.09 -3.62 2.43
CA GLU A 68 -6.15 -4.41 3.22
C GLU A 68 -6.16 -5.89 2.80
N ASP A 69 -7.35 -6.48 2.64
CA ASP A 69 -7.49 -7.87 2.19
C ASP A 69 -6.93 -8.05 0.76
N LYS A 70 -7.16 -7.09 -0.14
CA LYS A 70 -6.59 -7.11 -1.49
C LYS A 70 -5.07 -6.97 -1.48
N VAL A 71 -4.50 -6.15 -0.59
CA VAL A 71 -3.05 -6.00 -0.43
C VAL A 71 -2.45 -7.33 0.01
N LYS A 72 -2.98 -7.97 1.05
CA LYS A 72 -2.53 -9.30 1.51
C LYS A 72 -2.57 -10.34 0.39
N MET A 73 -3.69 -10.40 -0.36
CA MET A 73 -3.81 -11.31 -1.50
C MET A 73 -2.82 -11.01 -2.62
N SER A 74 -2.43 -9.74 -2.80
CA SER A 74 -1.41 -9.35 -3.77
C SER A 74 -0.01 -9.72 -3.30
N GLU A 75 0.31 -9.54 -2.02
CA GLU A 75 1.58 -9.94 -1.42
C GLU A 75 1.81 -11.45 -1.54
N ASP A 76 0.78 -12.26 -1.24
CA ASP A 76 0.85 -13.72 -1.40
C ASP A 76 1.11 -14.14 -2.86
N LYS A 77 0.51 -13.43 -3.82
CA LYS A 77 0.74 -13.67 -5.25
C LYS A 77 2.15 -13.26 -5.65
N VAL A 78 2.66 -12.13 -5.15
CA VAL A 78 4.03 -11.68 -5.39
C VAL A 78 5.03 -12.70 -4.84
N LYS A 79 4.79 -13.23 -3.63
CA LYS A 79 5.63 -14.26 -3.03
C LYS A 79 5.66 -15.54 -3.87
N LYS A 80 4.49 -16.06 -4.26
CA LYS A 80 4.40 -17.23 -5.16
C LYS A 80 5.05 -16.99 -6.50
N ASN A 81 4.95 -15.78 -7.05
CA ASN A 81 5.60 -15.43 -8.29
C ASN A 81 7.12 -15.33 -8.14
N ALA A 82 7.62 -14.79 -7.02
CA ALA A 82 9.06 -14.78 -6.71
C ALA A 82 9.62 -16.21 -6.62
N ASP A 83 8.94 -17.12 -5.93
CA ASP A 83 9.34 -18.53 -5.84
C ASP A 83 9.39 -19.19 -7.23
N LYS A 84 8.39 -18.91 -8.09
CA LYS A 84 8.37 -19.38 -9.47
C LYS A 84 9.52 -18.81 -10.31
N VAL A 85 9.85 -17.53 -10.14
CA VAL A 85 10.98 -16.89 -10.84
C VAL A 85 12.28 -17.56 -10.45
N ASN A 86 12.51 -17.81 -9.15
CA ASN A 86 13.71 -18.51 -8.68
C ASN A 86 13.81 -19.92 -9.29
N PHE A 87 12.72 -20.68 -9.31
CA PHE A 87 12.70 -22.01 -9.94
C PHE A 87 12.94 -21.97 -11.46
N LEU A 88 12.34 -21.01 -12.16
CA LEU A 88 12.57 -20.82 -13.59
C LEU A 88 14.01 -20.38 -13.88
N GLU A 89 14.60 -19.56 -13.02
CA GLU A 89 15.99 -19.14 -13.12
C GLU A 89 16.95 -20.32 -12.96
N GLU A 90 16.73 -21.20 -11.98
CA GLU A 90 17.49 -22.44 -11.82
C GLU A 90 17.38 -23.34 -13.07
N GLN A 91 16.17 -23.53 -13.61
CA GLN A 91 15.99 -24.29 -14.85
C GLN A 91 16.72 -23.68 -16.04
N VAL A 92 16.71 -22.35 -16.17
CA VAL A 92 17.45 -21.64 -17.23
C VAL A 92 18.95 -21.83 -17.07
N GLN A 93 19.49 -21.82 -15.84
CA GLN A 93 20.90 -22.11 -15.60
C GLN A 93 21.27 -23.54 -16.02
N VAL A 94 20.45 -24.53 -15.65
CA VAL A 94 20.65 -25.93 -16.05
C VAL A 94 20.62 -26.08 -17.57
N GLN A 95 19.66 -25.45 -18.26
CA GLN A 95 19.59 -25.48 -19.72
C GLN A 95 20.81 -24.84 -20.38
N LYS A 96 21.31 -23.71 -19.85
CA LYS A 96 22.52 -23.05 -20.35
C LYS A 96 23.74 -23.96 -20.22
N GLU A 97 23.90 -24.64 -19.10
CA GLU A 97 25.00 -25.59 -18.89
C GLU A 97 24.95 -26.77 -19.87
N GLN A 98 23.76 -27.33 -20.11
CA GLN A 98 23.56 -28.37 -21.11
C GLN A 98 23.89 -27.87 -22.53
N LEU A 99 23.47 -26.64 -22.87
CA LEU A 99 23.77 -26.02 -24.16
C LEU A 99 25.27 -25.81 -24.36
N ILE A 100 25.99 -25.36 -23.33
CA ILE A 100 27.45 -25.18 -23.37
C ILE A 100 28.13 -26.52 -23.64
N LYS A 101 27.74 -27.58 -22.94
CA LYS A 101 28.26 -28.95 -23.17
C LYS A 101 27.98 -29.45 -24.58
N HIS A 102 26.76 -29.26 -25.08
CA HIS A 102 26.40 -29.65 -26.45
C HIS A 102 27.23 -28.89 -27.49
N LYS A 103 27.36 -27.57 -27.32
CA LYS A 103 28.14 -26.71 -28.22
C LYS A 103 29.63 -27.05 -28.20
N ALA A 104 30.18 -27.46 -27.06
CA ALA A 104 31.55 -27.93 -26.95
C ALA A 104 31.77 -29.23 -27.74
N LYS A 105 30.85 -30.20 -27.62
CA LYS A 105 30.89 -31.45 -28.41
C LYS A 105 30.77 -31.20 -29.90
N GLU A 106 29.87 -30.29 -30.31
CA GLU A 106 29.71 -29.90 -31.71
C GLU A 106 31.00 -29.29 -32.28
N ARG A 107 31.67 -28.42 -31.51
CA ARG A 107 32.98 -27.87 -31.90
C ARG A 107 34.05 -28.95 -32.02
N GLN A 108 34.12 -29.89 -31.08
CA GLN A 108 35.05 -31.02 -31.16
C GLN A 108 34.80 -31.88 -32.40
N LEU A 109 33.53 -32.22 -32.65
CA LEU A 109 33.15 -33.00 -33.83
C LEU A 109 33.52 -32.28 -35.13
N LYS A 110 33.22 -30.98 -35.22
CA LYS A 110 33.60 -30.15 -36.37
C LYS A 110 35.12 -30.12 -36.57
N ALA A 111 35.89 -30.00 -35.50
CA ALA A 111 37.35 -30.02 -35.58
C ALA A 111 37.90 -31.36 -36.10
N VAL A 112 37.36 -32.48 -35.62
CA VAL A 112 37.75 -33.83 -36.07
C VAL A 112 37.38 -34.05 -37.55
N LEU A 113 36.18 -33.65 -37.97
CA LEU A 113 35.75 -33.78 -39.36
C LEU A 113 36.60 -32.93 -40.30
N LEU A 114 36.91 -31.68 -39.93
CA LEU A 114 37.80 -30.81 -40.71
C LEU A 114 39.22 -31.37 -40.77
N GLY A 115 39.77 -31.83 -39.64
CA GLY A 115 41.10 -32.44 -39.60
C GLY A 115 41.21 -33.70 -40.45
N SER A 116 40.19 -34.57 -40.38
CA SER A 116 40.11 -35.78 -41.21
C SER A 116 39.99 -35.44 -42.70
N TRP A 117 39.12 -34.49 -43.06
CA TRP A 117 38.95 -34.05 -44.45
C TRP A 117 40.25 -33.49 -45.05
N MET A 118 40.97 -32.66 -44.28
CA MET A 118 42.28 -32.13 -44.69
C MET A 118 43.32 -33.25 -44.86
N PHE A 119 43.36 -34.22 -43.94
CA PHE A 119 44.27 -35.36 -44.03
C PHE A 119 44.02 -36.20 -45.28
N PHE A 120 42.76 -36.54 -45.56
CA PHE A 120 42.40 -37.26 -46.78
C PHE A 120 42.79 -36.46 -48.03
N GLY A 121 42.49 -35.15 -48.07
CA GLY A 121 42.89 -34.29 -49.19
C GLY A 121 44.40 -34.29 -49.44
N CYS A 122 45.22 -34.17 -48.40
CA CYS A 122 46.69 -34.22 -48.54
C CYS A 122 47.19 -35.57 -49.05
N VAL A 123 46.65 -36.69 -48.54
CA VAL A 123 47.04 -38.04 -48.99
C VAL A 123 46.67 -38.26 -50.46
N PHE A 124 45.47 -37.86 -50.88
CA PHE A 124 45.06 -37.93 -52.29
C PHE A 124 45.98 -37.10 -53.20
N LEU A 125 46.36 -35.89 -52.79
CA LEU A 125 47.30 -35.06 -53.55
C LEU A 125 48.70 -35.68 -53.65
N LEU A 126 49.20 -36.31 -52.58
CA LEU A 126 50.50 -36.97 -52.58
C LEU A 126 50.52 -38.27 -53.38
N LEU A 127 49.41 -39.03 -53.41
CA LEU A 127 49.31 -40.30 -54.15
C LEU A 127 49.04 -40.10 -55.64
N CYS A 128 48.45 -38.98 -56.04
CA CYS A 128 48.14 -38.67 -57.44
C CYS A 128 49.18 -37.76 -58.13
N SER A 129 50.27 -37.41 -57.44
CA SER A 129 51.35 -36.57 -57.96
C SER A 129 52.58 -37.39 -58.34
#